data_AF-A0A7J0FYL6-F1
#
_entry.id   AF-A0A7J0FYL6-F1
#
_cell.length_a   1.000
_cell.length_b   1.000
_cell.length_c   1.000
_cell.angle_alpha   90.00
_cell.angle_beta   90.00
_cell.angle_gamma   90.00
#
_symmetry.space_group_name_H-M   'P 1'
#
loop_
_entity.id
_entity.type
_entity.pdbx_description
1 polymer ?
#
loop_
_entity_poly.entity_id
_entity_poly.type
_entity_poly.pdbx_seq_one_letter_code
_entity_poly.pdbx_strand_id
1 'polypeptide(L)'
;MPDLVASSSTLSDFHADNHLHARRNLQSTIKEVEKACREAIFFAIIWSLWKARNELIFSNVNIVKAELIDLIKLRVAFWVKAKCDINEYSVVDIQRCLDGISSIRRAKSATLC
;
A
#
# COMPACT_ATOMS: atom_id res chain seq x y z
N MET A 1 34.76 -29.38 -27.07
CA MET A 1 34.69 -28.28 -26.08
C MET A 1 33.31 -28.30 -25.40
N PRO A 2 33.10 -29.17 -24.38
CA PRO A 2 31.83 -29.26 -23.64
C PRO A 2 31.74 -28.32 -22.42
N ASP A 3 32.87 -27.86 -21.86
CA ASP A 3 32.91 -27.16 -20.57
C ASP A 3 32.34 -25.73 -20.60
N LEU A 4 32.36 -25.07 -21.77
CA LEU A 4 31.78 -23.74 -21.94
C LEU A 4 30.24 -23.77 -21.94
N VAL A 5 29.64 -24.84 -22.49
CA VAL A 5 28.18 -24.98 -22.58
C VAL A 5 27.58 -25.29 -21.20
N ALA A 6 28.26 -26.12 -20.39
CA ALA A 6 27.86 -26.42 -19.01
C ALA A 6 27.96 -25.21 -18.07
N SER A 7 28.93 -24.32 -18.29
CA SER A 7 29.05 -23.06 -17.54
C SER A 7 27.98 -22.04 -17.94
N SER A 8 27.56 -22.04 -19.22
CA SER A 8 26.49 -21.16 -19.71
C SER A 8 25.10 -21.61 -19.23
N SER A 9 24.85 -22.93 -19.13
CA SER A 9 23.57 -23.46 -18.64
C SER A 9 23.39 -23.20 -17.15
N THR A 10 24.44 -23.41 -16.34
CA THR A 10 24.41 -23.16 -14.88
C THR A 10 24.21 -21.68 -14.53
N LEU A 11 24.79 -20.76 -15.31
CA LEU A 11 24.55 -19.32 -15.14
C LEU A 11 23.11 -18.93 -15.49
N SER A 12 22.53 -19.53 -16.53
CA SER A 12 21.12 -19.32 -16.93
C SER A 12 20.16 -19.83 -15.85
N ASP A 13 20.42 -21.02 -15.29
CA ASP A 13 19.59 -21.62 -14.25
C ASP A 13 19.65 -20.81 -12.95
N PHE A 14 20.84 -20.32 -12.56
CA PHE A 14 21.00 -19.43 -11.42
C PHE A 14 20.25 -18.10 -11.60
N HIS A 15 20.25 -17.52 -12.80
CA HIS A 15 19.49 -16.31 -13.08
C HIS A 15 17.98 -16.54 -13.01
N ALA A 16 17.49 -17.68 -13.52
CA ALA A 16 16.09 -18.06 -13.46
C ALA A 16 15.61 -18.27 -12.02
N ASP A 17 16.41 -18.93 -11.18
CA ASP A 17 16.11 -19.13 -9.76
C ASP A 17 16.07 -17.80 -9.01
N ASN A 18 17.05 -16.92 -9.20
CA ASN A 18 17.04 -15.58 -8.59
C ASN A 18 15.79 -14.78 -8.95
N HIS A 19 15.37 -14.82 -10.22
CA HIS A 19 14.16 -14.14 -10.66
C HIS A 19 12.88 -14.76 -10.05
N LEU A 20 12.84 -16.08 -9.88
CA LEU A 20 11.73 -16.77 -9.22
C LEU A 20 11.67 -16.45 -7.72
N HIS A 21 12.82 -16.39 -7.04
CA HIS A 21 12.93 -15.98 -5.65
C HIS A 21 12.47 -14.51 -5.46
N ALA A 22 12.94 -13.60 -6.32
CA ALA A 22 12.50 -12.21 -6.31
C ALA A 22 10.97 -12.08 -6.49
N ARG A 23 10.39 -12.83 -7.43
CA ARG A 23 8.93 -12.88 -7.65
C ARG A 23 8.16 -13.37 -6.43
N ARG A 24 8.64 -14.45 -5.79
CA ARG A 24 8.00 -15.00 -4.57
C ARG A 24 8.03 -13.99 -3.42
N ASN A 25 9.17 -13.33 -3.21
CA ASN A 25 9.31 -12.30 -2.18
C ASN A 25 8.41 -11.09 -2.47
N LEU A 26 8.32 -10.64 -3.72
CA LEU A 26 7.40 -9.57 -4.09
C LEU A 26 5.93 -9.95 -3.78
N GLN A 27 5.53 -11.17 -4.11
CA GLN A 27 4.16 -11.63 -3.84
C GLN A 27 3.85 -11.73 -2.34
N SER A 28 4.81 -12.17 -1.51
CA SER A 28 4.61 -12.19 -0.06
C SER A 28 4.50 -10.77 0.50
N THR A 29 5.36 -9.84 0.08
CA THR A 29 5.29 -8.43 0.49
C THR A 29 3.95 -7.80 0.11
N ILE A 30 3.46 -8.04 -1.11
CA ILE A 30 2.15 -7.52 -1.55
C ILE A 30 1.03 -8.04 -0.64
N LYS A 31 1.01 -9.34 -0.33
CA LYS A 31 -0.01 -9.94 0.54
C LYS A 31 0.02 -9.35 1.96
N GLU A 32 1.21 -9.12 2.50
CA GLU A 32 1.36 -8.48 3.82
C GLU A 32 0.86 -7.03 3.81
N VAL A 33 1.19 -6.26 2.76
CA VAL A 33 0.69 -4.88 2.60
C VAL A 33 -0.83 -4.86 2.46
N GLU A 34 -1.42 -5.73 1.64
CA GLU A 34 -2.88 -5.84 1.49
C GLU A 34 -3.58 -6.15 2.81
N LYS A 35 -3.02 -7.10 3.57
CA LYS A 35 -3.52 -7.45 4.90
C LYS A 35 -3.42 -6.27 5.87
N ALA A 36 -2.27 -5.58 5.91
CA ALA A 36 -2.07 -4.41 6.75
C ALA A 36 -3.03 -3.27 6.38
N CYS A 37 -3.24 -3.00 5.08
CA CYS A 37 -4.21 -2.02 4.59
C CYS A 37 -5.63 -2.35 5.06
N ARG A 38 -6.06 -3.62 4.92
CA ARG A 38 -7.41 -4.05 5.34
C ARG A 38 -7.62 -3.89 6.84
N GLU A 39 -6.65 -4.29 7.66
CA GLU A 39 -6.69 -4.09 9.11
C GLU A 39 -6.75 -2.59 9.45
N ALA A 40 -5.88 -1.78 8.83
CA ALA A 40 -5.77 -0.36 9.10
C ALA A 40 -7.01 0.45 8.72
N ILE A 41 -7.61 0.18 7.54
CA ILE A 41 -8.71 1.00 6.99
C ILE A 41 -9.90 1.03 7.94
N PHE A 42 -10.29 -0.12 8.50
CA PHE A 42 -11.46 -0.20 9.39
C PHE A 42 -11.27 0.66 10.64
N PHE A 43 -10.13 0.48 11.32
CA PHE A 43 -9.79 1.26 12.51
C PHE A 43 -9.58 2.74 12.17
N ALA A 44 -8.92 3.05 11.06
CA ALA A 44 -8.67 4.41 10.63
C ALA A 44 -9.97 5.16 10.35
N ILE A 45 -10.96 4.55 9.70
CA ILE A 45 -12.26 5.18 9.43
C ILE A 45 -13.01 5.47 10.74
N ILE A 46 -13.19 4.44 11.57
CA ILE A 46 -13.96 4.57 12.83
C ILE A 46 -13.33 5.61 13.74
N TRP A 47 -12.00 5.55 13.92
CA TRP A 47 -11.27 6.49 14.76
C TRP A 47 -11.31 7.92 14.21
N SER A 48 -11.23 8.09 12.88
CA SER A 48 -11.31 9.42 12.26
C SER A 48 -12.69 10.04 12.38
N LEU A 49 -13.75 9.26 12.17
CA LEU A 49 -15.12 9.71 12.35
C LEU A 49 -15.41 10.07 13.82
N TRP A 50 -14.95 9.23 14.75
CA TRP A 50 -15.11 9.50 16.18
C TRP A 50 -14.40 10.81 16.59
N LYS A 51 -13.14 11.01 16.17
CA LYS A 51 -12.40 12.27 16.37
C LYS A 51 -13.12 13.46 15.76
N ALA A 52 -13.56 13.36 14.50
CA ALA A 52 -14.23 14.44 13.79
C ALA A 52 -15.54 14.84 14.47
N ARG A 53 -16.33 13.86 14.93
CA ARG A 53 -17.57 14.12 15.67
C ARG A 53 -17.29 14.81 17.00
N ASN A 54 -16.26 14.40 17.71
CA ASN A 54 -15.91 15.02 19.00
C ASN A 54 -15.40 16.45 18.82
N GLU A 55 -14.56 16.72 17.84
CA GLU A 55 -14.13 18.10 17.54
C GLU A 55 -15.31 19.00 17.14
N LEU A 56 -16.28 18.46 16.41
CA LEU A 56 -17.50 19.19 16.08
C LEU A 56 -18.32 19.53 17.35
N ILE A 57 -18.49 18.57 18.26
CA ILE A 57 -19.30 18.75 19.47
C ILE A 57 -18.63 19.66 20.50
N PHE A 58 -17.32 19.47 20.74
CA PHE A 58 -16.60 20.14 21.83
C PHE A 58 -15.90 21.43 21.41
N SER A 59 -15.46 21.52 20.15
CA SER A 59 -14.67 22.63 19.64
C SER A 59 -15.44 23.47 18.59
N ASN A 60 -16.65 23.05 18.18
CA ASN A 60 -17.39 23.61 17.03
C ASN A 60 -16.56 23.64 15.73
N VAL A 61 -15.54 22.78 15.62
CA VAL A 61 -14.70 22.69 14.44
C VAL A 61 -15.32 21.68 13.48
N ASN A 62 -15.67 22.13 12.28
CA ASN A 62 -16.16 21.26 11.23
C ASN A 62 -15.01 20.82 10.33
N ILE A 63 -14.76 19.51 10.26
CA ILE A 63 -13.74 18.93 9.38
C ILE A 63 -14.35 18.69 8.01
N VAL A 64 -13.74 19.27 6.99
CA VAL A 64 -14.20 19.10 5.61
C VAL A 64 -13.97 17.66 5.17
N LYS A 65 -14.89 17.10 4.38
CA LYS A 65 -14.82 15.71 3.89
C LYS A 65 -13.47 15.36 3.25
N ALA A 66 -12.85 16.29 2.51
CA ALA A 66 -11.55 16.08 1.89
C ALA A 66 -10.45 15.86 2.94
N GLU A 67 -10.38 16.72 3.95
CA GLU A 67 -9.41 16.62 5.05
C GLU A 67 -9.60 15.33 5.86
N LEU A 68 -10.84 14.91 6.07
CA LEU A 68 -11.14 13.66 6.75
C LEU A 68 -10.62 12.44 5.95
N ILE A 69 -10.83 12.45 4.63
CA ILE A 69 -10.34 11.38 3.74
C ILE A 69 -8.81 11.34 3.76
N ASP A 70 -8.15 12.50 3.69
CA ASP A 70 -6.69 12.58 3.70
C ASP A 70 -6.10 12.15 5.04
N LEU A 71 -6.76 12.48 6.16
CA LEU A 71 -6.40 11.97 7.48
C LEU A 71 -6.52 10.44 7.58
N ILE A 72 -7.57 9.86 7.01
CA ILE A 72 -7.75 8.40 6.96
C ILE A 72 -6.61 7.76 6.15
N LYS A 73 -6.30 8.28 4.97
CA LYS A 73 -5.19 7.76 4.14
C LYS A 73 -3.85 7.86 4.85
N LEU A 74 -3.59 8.98 5.51
CA LEU A 74 -2.36 9.19 6.27
C LEU A 74 -2.23 8.16 7.40
N ARG A 75 -3.31 7.90 8.15
CA ARG A 75 -3.32 6.88 9.21
C ARG A 75 -3.10 5.47 8.67
N VAL A 76 -3.70 5.14 7.52
CA VAL A 76 -3.45 3.86 6.84
C VAL A 76 -1.99 3.76 6.43
N ALA A 77 -1.42 4.82 5.85
CA ALA A 77 -0.01 4.84 5.44
C ALA A 77 0.95 4.63 6.63
N PHE A 78 0.69 5.28 7.77
CA PHE A 78 1.44 5.04 9.00
C PHE A 78 1.32 3.60 9.49
N TRP A 79 0.12 3.02 9.48
CA TRP A 79 -0.10 1.65 9.93
C TRP A 79 0.64 0.65 9.04
N VAL A 80 0.53 0.81 7.72
CA VAL A 80 1.22 -0.04 6.74
C VAL A 80 2.73 0.08 6.93
N LYS A 81 3.27 1.29 7.08
CA LYS A 81 4.71 1.48 7.35
C LYS A 81 5.18 0.85 8.66
N ALA A 82 4.34 0.84 9.70
CA ALA A 82 4.69 0.24 10.98
C ALA A 82 4.60 -1.30 10.96
N LYS A 83 3.72 -1.87 10.14
CA LYS A 83 3.48 -3.33 10.03
C LYS A 83 4.36 -4.01 8.99
N CYS A 84 4.67 -3.32 7.90
CA CYS A 84 5.42 -3.85 6.78
C CYS A 84 6.86 -3.32 6.83
N ASP A 85 7.84 -4.17 6.55
CA ASP A 85 9.25 -3.78 6.51
C ASP A 85 9.59 -3.03 5.20
N ILE A 86 8.94 -1.89 5.00
CA ILE A 86 9.02 -1.06 3.78
C ILE A 86 9.73 0.27 4.06
N ASN A 87 10.85 0.22 4.79
CA ASN A 87 11.59 1.39 5.28
C ASN A 87 12.05 2.35 4.17
N GLU A 88 12.28 1.82 2.97
CA GLU A 88 12.67 2.55 1.76
C GLU A 88 11.62 3.60 1.33
N TYR A 89 10.34 3.39 1.70
CA TYR A 89 9.25 4.27 1.30
C TYR A 89 8.86 5.22 2.42
N SER A 90 8.70 6.50 2.10
CA SER A 90 8.13 7.45 3.05
C SER A 90 6.63 7.21 3.23
N VAL A 91 6.06 7.70 4.34
CA VAL A 91 4.60 7.66 4.57
C VAL A 91 3.87 8.41 3.45
N VAL A 92 4.48 9.47 2.90
CA VAL A 92 3.92 10.26 1.81
C VAL A 92 3.87 9.45 0.51
N ASP A 93 4.87 8.60 0.24
CA ASP A 93 4.89 7.75 -0.96
C ASP A 93 3.79 6.69 -0.89
N ILE A 94 3.58 6.11 0.30
CA ILE A 94 2.48 5.17 0.55
C ILE A 94 1.13 5.88 0.38
N GLN A 95 0.98 7.10 0.89
CA GLN A 95 -0.24 7.90 0.72
C GLN A 95 -0.53 8.21 -0.75
N ARG A 96 0.47 8.62 -1.54
CA ARG A 96 0.32 8.86 -2.98
C ARG A 96 -0.12 7.61 -3.76
N CYS A 97 0.37 6.44 -3.34
CA CYS A 97 -0.07 5.17 -3.91
C CYS A 97 -1.57 4.94 -3.69
N LEU A 98 -2.07 5.21 -2.48
CA LEU A 98 -3.50 5.12 -2.16
C LEU A 98 -4.34 6.10 -3.00
N ASP A 99 -3.82 7.32 -3.23
CA ASP A 99 -4.47 8.30 -4.09
C ASP A 99 -4.62 7.80 -5.53
N GLY A 100 -3.57 7.19 -6.08
CA GLY A 100 -3.58 6.56 -7.41
C GLY A 100 -4.62 5.44 -7.55
N ILE A 101 -4.80 4.61 -6.52
CA ILE A 101 -5.83 3.55 -6.54
C ILE A 101 -7.23 4.16 -6.56
N SER A 102 -7.45 5.23 -5.77
CA SER A 102 -8.74 5.91 -5.70
C SER A 102 -9.12 6.59 -7.03
N SER A 103 -8.14 7.13 -7.76
CA SER A 103 -8.35 7.77 -9.05
C SER A 103 -8.68 6.74 -10.14
N ILE A 104 -8.00 5.59 -10.17
CA ILE A 104 -8.29 4.49 -11.11
C ILE A 104 -9.71 3.96 -10.89
N ARG A 105 -10.13 3.75 -9.63
CA ARG A 105 -11.48 3.27 -9.32
C ARG A 105 -12.55 4.26 -9.78
N ARG A 106 -12.29 5.56 -9.61
CA ARG A 106 -13.21 6.63 -10.05
C ARG A 106 -13.30 6.69 -11.58
N ALA A 107 -12.16 6.61 -12.28
CA ALA A 107 -12.12 6.59 -13.74
C ALA A 107 -12.90 5.41 -14.32
N LYS A 108 -12.70 4.20 -13.78
CA LYS A 108 -13.46 3.00 -14.19
C LYS A 108 -14.97 3.17 -13.98
N SER A 109 -15.38 3.80 -12.89
CA SER A 109 -16.79 4.05 -12.60
C SER A 109 -17.43 5.06 -13.58
N ALA A 110 -16.64 6.00 -14.11
CA ALA A 110 -17.11 6.99 -15.08
C ALA A 110 -17.22 6.43 -16.51
N THR A 111 -16.43 5.40 -16.85
CA THR A 111 -16.46 4.74 -18.17
C THR A 111 -17.56 3.67 -18.28
N LEU A 112 -18.13 3.23 -17.15
CA LEU A 112 -19.23 2.27 -17.07
C LEU A 112 -20.63 2.93 -17.12
N CYS A 113 -20.69 4.26 -17.21
CA CYS A 113 -21.90 5.05 -17.49
C CYS A 113 -21.89 5.51 -18.94
#